data_AF-A0A2E7CT38-F1
#
_entry.id   AF-A0A2E7CT38-F1
#
_cell.length_a   1.000
_cell.length_b   1.000
_cell.length_c   1.000
_cell.angle_alpha   90.00
_cell.angle_beta   90.00
_cell.angle_gamma   90.00
#
_symmetry.space_group_name_H-M   'P 1'
#
loop_
_entity.id
_entity.type
_entity.pdbx_description
1 polymer ?
#
loop_
_entity_poly.entity_id
_entity_poly.type
_entity_poly.pdbx_seq_one_letter_code
_entity_poly.pdbx_strand_id
1 'polypeptide(L)'
;MTYQKNQDLLFELIKDKGILKQDVFNNIILNFKVLKQVLKEIADDLKDRISEVDDRIIIDYKDTGEFEAQVRVSGDLLVFQMHSNVFKFDMANSLWKSKYLEENPNRGFCGVINVYNFLNDSFKYNRVHDLGYLIGRIFINHENHFMVQGKRQLGFLYNDFVNSTVDKEKLKSIVQSAIIYSLDFDLLVPGYDLVKEVSVGQVNQVSDSLRLRTGKRLGFVFSNNSDEIEDEV
;
A
#
# COMPACT_ATOMS: atom_id res chain seq x y z
N MET A 1 36.71 31.83 3.71
CA MET A 1 36.93 30.45 3.21
C MET A 1 35.79 29.49 3.52
N THR A 2 35.06 29.61 4.64
CA THR A 2 33.96 28.69 5.01
C THR A 2 32.71 28.81 4.13
N TYR A 3 32.38 30.03 3.66
CA TYR A 3 31.18 30.25 2.83
C TYR A 3 31.25 29.53 1.47
N GLN A 4 32.34 29.71 0.72
CA GLN A 4 32.50 29.09 -0.61
C GLN A 4 32.47 27.55 -0.50
N LYS A 5 33.21 26.99 0.48
CA LYS A 5 33.19 25.54 0.74
C LYS A 5 31.80 25.00 1.07
N ASN A 6 30.99 25.76 1.82
CA ASN A 6 29.61 25.40 2.13
C ASN A 6 28.70 25.52 0.90
N GLN A 7 28.92 26.51 0.02
CA GLN A 7 28.18 26.65 -1.24
C GLN A 7 28.50 25.51 -2.20
N ASP A 8 29.77 25.11 -2.32
CA ASP A 8 30.18 23.99 -3.17
C ASP A 8 29.59 22.67 -2.64
N LEU A 9 29.61 22.46 -1.30
CA LEU A 9 28.95 21.30 -0.68
C LEU A 9 27.44 21.30 -0.91
N LEU A 10 26.78 22.46 -0.80
CA LEU A 10 25.35 22.59 -1.06
C LEU A 10 25.04 22.22 -2.51
N PHE A 11 25.83 22.74 -3.46
CA PHE A 11 25.68 22.45 -4.87
C PHE A 11 25.80 20.95 -5.16
N GLU A 12 26.84 20.29 -4.65
CA GLU A 12 27.03 18.84 -4.84
C GLU A 12 25.90 18.02 -4.19
N LEU A 13 25.46 18.39 -2.97
CA LEU A 13 24.34 17.70 -2.33
C LEU A 13 23.01 17.86 -3.08
N ILE A 14 22.73 19.05 -3.61
CA ILE A 14 21.53 19.31 -4.42
C ILE A 14 21.62 18.55 -5.73
N LYS A 15 22.78 18.59 -6.39
CA LYS A 15 23.01 17.89 -7.65
C LYS A 15 22.80 16.38 -7.46
N ASP A 16 23.49 15.77 -6.51
CA ASP A 16 23.47 14.32 -6.34
C ASP A 16 22.11 13.82 -5.82
N LYS A 17 21.59 14.40 -4.72
CA LYS A 17 20.31 13.96 -4.15
C LYS A 17 19.12 14.41 -4.98
N GLY A 18 19.20 15.57 -5.61
CA GLY A 18 18.14 16.11 -6.45
C GLY A 18 17.97 15.28 -7.70
N ILE A 19 19.05 15.02 -8.44
CA ILE A 19 19.02 14.18 -9.65
C ILE A 19 18.50 12.79 -9.31
N LEU A 20 19.06 12.14 -8.29
CA LEU A 20 18.61 10.80 -7.88
C LEU A 20 17.12 10.74 -7.58
N LYS A 21 16.58 11.71 -6.83
CA LYS A 21 15.14 11.73 -6.51
C LYS A 21 14.29 11.93 -7.76
N GLN A 22 14.75 12.74 -8.71
CA GLN A 22 14.06 12.92 -10.00
C GLN A 22 14.09 11.62 -10.82
N ASP A 23 15.23 10.93 -10.87
CA ASP A 23 15.35 9.66 -11.60
C ASP A 23 14.42 8.59 -11.03
N VAL A 24 14.41 8.43 -9.70
CA VAL A 24 13.50 7.51 -9.02
C VAL A 24 12.03 7.89 -9.26
N PHE A 25 11.70 9.18 -9.18
CA PHE A 25 10.35 9.68 -9.40
C PHE A 25 9.86 9.45 -10.84
N ASN A 26 10.70 9.75 -11.83
CA ASN A 26 10.41 9.48 -13.24
C ASN A 26 10.20 7.99 -13.47
N ASN A 27 11.04 7.14 -12.87
CA ASN A 27 10.95 5.71 -13.03
C ASN A 27 9.67 5.12 -12.41
N ILE A 28 9.28 5.55 -11.20
CA ILE A 28 8.05 5.06 -10.55
C ILE A 28 6.80 5.53 -11.31
N ILE A 29 6.78 6.75 -11.86
CA ILE A 29 5.64 7.23 -12.69
C ILE A 29 5.46 6.35 -13.93
N LEU A 30 6.54 6.02 -14.63
CA LEU A 30 6.48 5.18 -15.83
C LEU A 30 5.97 3.78 -15.48
N ASN A 31 6.49 3.18 -14.41
CA ASN A 31 6.02 1.88 -13.94
C ASN A 31 4.58 1.92 -13.44
N PHE A 32 4.13 3.01 -12.81
CA PHE A 32 2.76 3.16 -12.37
C PHE A 32 1.78 3.26 -13.55
N LYS A 33 2.17 3.91 -14.66
CA LYS A 33 1.39 3.89 -15.91
C LYS A 33 1.24 2.48 -16.47
N VAL A 34 2.31 1.68 -16.47
CA VAL A 34 2.26 0.27 -16.87
C VAL A 34 1.36 -0.53 -15.92
N LEU A 35 1.48 -0.30 -14.61
CA LEU A 35 0.64 -0.94 -13.60
C LEU A 35 -0.85 -0.62 -13.82
N LYS A 36 -1.20 0.64 -14.13
CA LYS A 36 -2.59 1.01 -14.47
C LYS A 36 -3.13 0.26 -15.68
N GLN A 37 -2.32 0.11 -16.71
CA GLN A 37 -2.69 -0.70 -17.87
C GLN A 37 -2.92 -2.17 -17.48
N VAL A 38 -2.03 -2.74 -16.66
CA VAL A 38 -2.16 -4.11 -16.13
C VAL A 38 -3.42 -4.28 -15.30
N LEU A 39 -3.74 -3.33 -14.41
CA LEU A 39 -4.95 -3.34 -13.59
C LEU A 39 -6.21 -3.38 -14.47
N LYS A 40 -6.24 -2.54 -15.52
CA LYS A 40 -7.34 -2.53 -16.48
C LYS A 40 -7.45 -3.84 -17.25
N GLU A 41 -6.35 -4.34 -17.80
CA GLU A 41 -6.32 -5.60 -18.56
C GLU A 41 -6.85 -6.78 -17.71
N ILE A 42 -6.44 -6.87 -16.45
CA ILE A 42 -6.91 -7.92 -15.54
C ILE A 42 -8.39 -7.73 -15.18
N ALA A 43 -8.81 -6.49 -14.89
CA ALA A 43 -10.21 -6.22 -14.53
C ALA A 43 -11.16 -6.51 -15.70
N ASP A 44 -10.79 -6.13 -16.93
CA ASP A 44 -11.58 -6.37 -18.14
C ASP A 44 -11.68 -7.89 -18.41
N ASP A 45 -10.57 -8.66 -18.35
CA ASP A 45 -10.60 -10.12 -18.52
C ASP A 45 -11.49 -10.83 -17.49
N LEU A 46 -11.36 -10.45 -16.21
CA LEU A 46 -12.17 -11.04 -15.15
C LEU A 46 -13.65 -10.66 -15.29
N LYS A 47 -13.94 -9.42 -15.69
CA LYS A 47 -15.31 -8.93 -15.89
C LYS A 47 -16.01 -9.70 -17.01
N ASP A 48 -15.35 -9.88 -18.15
CA ASP A 48 -15.92 -10.60 -19.27
C ASP A 48 -16.26 -12.04 -18.86
N ARG A 49 -15.30 -12.72 -18.20
CA ARG A 49 -15.48 -14.10 -17.72
C ARG A 49 -16.56 -14.25 -16.65
N ILE A 50 -16.71 -13.28 -15.74
CA ILE A 50 -17.71 -13.38 -14.66
C ILE A 50 -19.11 -13.02 -15.15
N SER A 51 -19.24 -12.13 -16.15
CA SER A 51 -20.54 -11.76 -16.72
C SER A 51 -21.22 -12.94 -17.44
N GLU A 52 -20.45 -13.89 -17.96
CA GLU A 52 -20.99 -15.14 -18.51
C GLU A 52 -21.55 -16.09 -17.42
N VAL A 53 -21.22 -15.86 -16.14
CA VAL A 53 -21.55 -16.73 -15.02
C VAL A 53 -22.59 -16.11 -14.07
N ASP A 54 -22.34 -14.88 -13.60
CA ASP A 54 -23.23 -14.15 -12.68
C ASP A 54 -23.01 -12.64 -12.77
N ASP A 55 -23.97 -11.94 -13.39
CA ASP A 55 -23.96 -10.48 -13.57
C ASP A 55 -24.00 -9.67 -12.26
N ARG A 56 -24.30 -10.31 -11.12
CA ARG A 56 -24.31 -9.62 -9.81
C ARG A 56 -22.90 -9.37 -9.29
N ILE A 57 -21.90 -10.12 -9.77
CA ILE A 57 -20.51 -9.97 -9.34
C ILE A 57 -19.87 -8.85 -10.16
N ILE A 58 -19.70 -7.69 -9.54
CA ILE A 58 -19.16 -6.51 -10.19
C ILE A 58 -17.63 -6.55 -10.13
N ILE A 59 -17.00 -6.44 -11.29
CA ILE A 59 -15.56 -6.21 -11.44
C ILE A 59 -15.40 -4.95 -12.28
N ASP A 60 -14.68 -3.97 -11.75
CA ASP A 60 -14.41 -2.72 -12.47
C ASP A 60 -13.00 -2.18 -12.20
N TYR A 61 -12.49 -1.46 -13.19
CA TYR A 61 -11.28 -0.66 -13.08
C TYR A 61 -11.65 0.82 -13.16
N LYS A 62 -11.02 1.63 -12.33
CA LYS A 62 -11.17 3.08 -12.35
C LYS A 62 -9.82 3.77 -12.22
N ASP A 63 -9.47 4.60 -13.20
CA ASP A 63 -8.37 5.56 -13.07
C ASP A 63 -8.88 6.77 -12.28
N THR A 64 -8.28 7.04 -11.10
CA THR A 64 -8.72 8.12 -10.20
C THR A 64 -7.76 9.31 -10.19
N GLY A 65 -6.80 9.34 -11.12
CA GLY A 65 -5.87 10.46 -11.29
C GLY A 65 -4.43 9.99 -11.34
N GLU A 66 -3.48 10.90 -11.53
CA GLU A 66 -2.08 10.55 -11.83
C GLU A 66 -1.44 9.55 -10.84
N PHE A 67 -1.77 9.67 -9.55
CA PHE A 67 -1.15 8.92 -8.45
C PHE A 67 -2.01 7.79 -7.89
N GLU A 68 -3.18 7.53 -8.45
CA GLU A 68 -4.11 6.54 -7.92
C GLU A 68 -4.84 5.76 -9.02
N ALA A 69 -5.10 4.48 -8.76
CA ALA A 69 -6.03 3.66 -9.54
C ALA A 69 -6.72 2.65 -8.63
N GLN A 70 -7.93 2.24 -9.01
CA GLN A 70 -8.78 1.37 -8.22
C GLN A 70 -9.23 0.17 -9.04
N VAL A 71 -9.31 -0.99 -8.39
CA VAL A 71 -9.93 -2.20 -8.94
C VAL A 71 -10.94 -2.73 -7.93
N ARG A 72 -12.20 -2.78 -8.32
CA ARG A 72 -13.25 -3.44 -7.56
C ARG A 72 -13.31 -4.90 -7.96
N VAL A 73 -13.35 -5.78 -6.97
CA VAL A 73 -13.59 -7.21 -7.19
C VAL A 73 -14.65 -7.66 -6.19
N SER A 74 -15.89 -7.78 -6.67
CA SER A 74 -17.04 -8.15 -5.84
C SER A 74 -17.27 -7.16 -4.68
N GLY A 75 -17.11 -7.62 -3.43
CA GLY A 75 -17.26 -6.82 -2.22
C GLY A 75 -16.03 -6.01 -1.82
N ASP A 76 -14.88 -6.25 -2.47
CA ASP A 76 -13.61 -5.60 -2.16
C ASP A 76 -13.26 -4.50 -3.16
N LEU A 77 -12.54 -3.49 -2.68
CA LEU A 77 -11.98 -2.41 -3.49
C LEU A 77 -10.49 -2.29 -3.18
N LEU A 78 -9.66 -2.66 -4.15
CA LEU A 78 -8.23 -2.43 -4.08
C LEU A 78 -7.91 -1.03 -4.58
N VAL A 79 -7.15 -0.29 -3.78
CA VAL A 79 -6.65 1.05 -4.14
C VAL A 79 -5.13 0.99 -4.25
N PHE A 80 -4.62 1.26 -5.44
CA PHE A 80 -3.20 1.37 -5.74
C PHE A 80 -2.82 2.84 -5.73
N GLN A 81 -1.99 3.22 -4.77
CA GLN A 81 -1.59 4.61 -4.55
C GLN A 81 -0.08 4.76 -4.67
N MET A 82 0.37 5.51 -5.68
CA MET A 82 1.76 5.91 -5.82
C MET A 82 2.06 7.11 -4.92
N HIS A 83 3.14 7.05 -4.15
CA HIS A 83 3.64 8.21 -3.40
C HIS A 83 4.40 9.16 -4.32
N SER A 84 4.25 10.47 -4.07
CA SER A 84 5.03 11.50 -4.77
C SER A 84 6.46 11.64 -4.22
N ASN A 85 6.73 11.10 -3.03
CA ASN A 85 8.03 11.17 -2.38
C ASN A 85 8.88 9.93 -2.66
N VAL A 86 10.19 10.14 -2.65
CA VAL A 86 11.20 9.08 -2.72
C VAL A 86 11.65 8.72 -1.31
N PHE A 87 11.67 7.43 -1.00
CA PHE A 87 12.01 6.89 0.31
C PHE A 87 13.35 6.17 0.26
N LYS A 88 14.12 6.26 1.34
CA LYS A 88 15.32 5.45 1.54
C LYS A 88 14.99 4.29 2.47
N PHE A 89 15.55 3.10 2.23
CA PHE A 89 15.44 2.03 3.21
C PHE A 89 16.03 2.42 4.56
N ASP A 90 15.40 1.93 5.63
CA ASP A 90 15.92 2.05 6.99
C ASP A 90 17.33 1.47 7.06
N MET A 91 18.23 2.10 7.83
CA MET A 91 19.63 1.67 7.93
C MET A 91 19.78 0.28 8.57
N ALA A 92 18.78 -0.17 9.35
CA ALA A 92 18.73 -1.53 9.91
C ALA A 92 18.32 -2.59 8.87
N ASN A 93 17.90 -2.20 7.66
CA ASN A 93 17.49 -3.14 6.62
C ASN A 93 18.66 -4.02 6.16
N SER A 94 18.46 -5.34 6.13
CA SER A 94 19.50 -6.31 5.74
C SER A 94 19.99 -6.14 4.30
N LEU A 95 19.22 -5.50 3.42
CA LEU A 95 19.59 -5.22 2.02
C LEU A 95 20.87 -4.38 1.91
N TRP A 96 21.19 -3.55 2.90
CA TRP A 96 22.44 -2.77 2.92
C TRP A 96 23.70 -3.64 2.96
N LYS A 97 23.58 -4.91 3.34
CA LYS A 97 24.69 -5.88 3.36
C LYS A 97 24.91 -6.56 2.00
N SER A 98 24.05 -6.30 1.02
CA SER A 98 24.23 -6.83 -0.34
C SER A 98 25.28 -6.03 -1.09
N LYS A 99 26.09 -6.70 -1.91
CA LYS A 99 27.07 -6.03 -2.79
C LYS A 99 26.40 -4.95 -3.66
N TYR A 100 25.19 -5.23 -4.13
CA TYR A 100 24.41 -4.31 -4.95
C TYR A 100 24.19 -2.94 -4.28
N LEU A 101 23.82 -2.90 -3.00
CA LEU A 101 23.64 -1.63 -2.27
C LEU A 101 24.95 -1.09 -1.69
N GLU A 102 25.90 -1.96 -1.35
CA GLU A 102 27.23 -1.57 -0.86
C GLU A 102 28.02 -0.79 -1.92
N GLU A 103 27.99 -1.24 -3.18
CA GLU A 103 28.65 -0.58 -4.30
C GLU A 103 28.06 0.79 -4.63
N ASN A 104 26.75 0.95 -4.47
CA ASN A 104 26.07 2.22 -4.71
C ASN A 104 24.89 2.42 -3.73
N PRO A 105 25.09 3.18 -2.64
CA PRO A 105 24.05 3.45 -1.65
C PRO A 105 22.81 4.16 -2.20
N ASN A 106 22.90 4.79 -3.38
CA ASN A 106 21.77 5.43 -4.03
C ASN A 106 20.71 4.42 -4.51
N ARG A 107 21.08 3.14 -4.67
CA ARG A 107 20.16 2.04 -5.02
C ARG A 107 19.14 1.73 -3.92
N GLY A 108 19.39 2.18 -2.69
CA GLY A 108 18.43 2.06 -1.58
C GLY A 108 17.34 3.13 -1.56
N PHE A 109 17.31 4.04 -2.54
CA PHE A 109 16.22 5.01 -2.72
C PHE A 109 15.17 4.47 -3.70
N CYS A 110 13.92 4.45 -3.28
CA CYS A 110 12.81 3.86 -4.02
C CYS A 110 11.59 4.78 -4.07
N GLY A 111 10.88 4.72 -5.19
CA GLY A 111 9.48 5.10 -5.27
C GLY A 111 8.63 4.00 -4.64
N VAL A 112 7.45 4.38 -4.14
CA VAL A 112 6.59 3.49 -3.37
C VAL A 112 5.18 3.51 -3.94
N ILE A 113 4.62 2.33 -4.21
CA ILE A 113 3.20 2.13 -4.50
C ILE A 113 2.59 1.32 -3.37
N ASN A 114 1.66 1.91 -2.64
CA ASN A 114 0.89 1.22 -1.63
C ASN A 114 -0.33 0.55 -2.27
N VAL A 115 -0.66 -0.64 -1.79
CA VAL A 115 -1.86 -1.39 -2.18
C VAL A 115 -2.72 -1.57 -0.94
N TYR A 116 -3.87 -0.93 -0.95
CA TYR A 116 -4.86 -1.01 0.12
C TYR A 116 -6.03 -1.89 -0.29
N ASN A 117 -6.60 -2.63 0.66
CA ASN A 117 -7.91 -3.26 0.51
C ASN A 117 -8.95 -2.55 1.39
N PHE A 118 -10.08 -2.21 0.79
CA PHE A 118 -11.25 -1.63 1.45
C PHE A 118 -12.49 -2.46 1.15
N LEU A 119 -13.50 -2.35 2.00
CA LEU A 119 -14.84 -2.82 1.62
C LEU A 119 -15.41 -1.86 0.58
N ASN A 120 -15.93 -2.39 -0.51
CA ASN A 120 -16.53 -1.59 -1.57
C ASN A 120 -17.70 -0.73 -1.04
N ASP A 121 -18.47 -1.26 -0.08
CA ASP A 121 -19.56 -0.54 0.59
C ASP A 121 -19.09 0.74 1.29
N SER A 122 -17.83 0.79 1.74
CA SER A 122 -17.24 1.98 2.35
C SER A 122 -17.28 3.17 1.40
N PHE A 123 -16.96 2.93 0.13
CA PHE A 123 -17.00 3.96 -0.91
C PHE A 123 -18.41 4.19 -1.42
N LYS A 124 -19.20 3.11 -1.62
CA LYS A 124 -20.57 3.21 -2.12
C LYS A 124 -21.47 4.06 -1.22
N TYR A 125 -21.33 3.94 0.10
CA TYR A 125 -22.13 4.67 1.08
C TYR A 125 -21.39 5.84 1.73
N ASN A 126 -20.23 6.23 1.18
CA ASN A 126 -19.40 7.34 1.68
C ASN A 126 -19.12 7.24 3.19
N ARG A 127 -18.82 6.03 3.67
CA ARG A 127 -18.46 5.77 5.07
C ARG A 127 -17.01 6.16 5.29
N VAL A 128 -16.79 7.46 5.43
CA VAL A 128 -15.47 8.12 5.49
C VAL A 128 -14.55 7.62 6.62
N HIS A 129 -15.07 6.93 7.63
CA HIS A 129 -14.27 6.39 8.72
C HIS A 129 -14.06 4.86 8.65
N ASP A 130 -14.45 4.23 7.55
CA ASP A 130 -14.13 2.82 7.35
C ASP A 130 -12.62 2.65 7.15
N LEU A 131 -12.08 1.60 7.77
CA LEU A 131 -10.66 1.29 7.71
C LEU A 131 -10.34 0.55 6.42
N GLY A 132 -9.30 1.01 5.73
CA GLY A 132 -8.59 0.22 4.72
C GLY A 132 -7.37 -0.46 5.33
N TYR A 133 -6.99 -1.60 4.78
CA TYR A 133 -5.81 -2.34 5.20
C TYR A 133 -4.72 -2.24 4.13
N LEU A 134 -3.52 -1.81 4.52
CA LEU A 134 -2.35 -1.92 3.64
C LEU A 134 -2.00 -3.41 3.50
N ILE A 135 -2.26 -3.97 2.33
CA ILE A 135 -2.02 -5.40 2.03
C ILE A 135 -0.68 -5.62 1.33
N GLY A 136 -0.17 -4.59 0.65
CA GLY A 136 1.09 -4.64 -0.06
C GLY A 136 1.74 -3.26 -0.23
N ARG A 137 3.05 -3.26 -0.40
CA ARG A 137 3.85 -2.09 -0.75
C ARG A 137 4.92 -2.49 -1.74
N ILE A 138 4.87 -1.90 -2.94
CA ILE A 138 5.83 -2.13 -4.02
C ILE A 138 6.89 -1.03 -3.95
N PHE A 139 8.15 -1.42 -3.93
CA PHE A 139 9.30 -0.52 -3.97
C PHE A 139 9.98 -0.67 -5.32
N ILE A 140 10.30 0.44 -5.99
CA ILE A 140 11.04 0.44 -7.25
C ILE A 140 12.13 1.51 -7.20
N ASN A 141 13.39 1.15 -7.46
CA ASN A 141 14.50 2.11 -7.48
C ASN A 141 14.73 2.70 -8.88
N HIS A 142 15.76 3.55 -9.01
CA HIS A 142 16.10 4.20 -10.28
C HIS A 142 16.62 3.23 -11.36
N GLU A 143 17.11 2.04 -10.99
CA GLU A 143 17.57 0.99 -11.90
C GLU A 143 16.47 -0.05 -12.22
N ASN A 144 15.20 0.23 -11.87
CA ASN A 144 14.06 -0.69 -12.01
C ASN A 144 14.12 -1.96 -11.16
N HIS A 145 15.03 -2.06 -10.19
CA HIS A 145 14.99 -3.12 -9.21
C HIS A 145 13.80 -2.93 -8.27
N PHE A 146 13.09 -4.01 -7.96
CA PHE A 146 11.87 -3.95 -7.17
C PHE A 146 11.76 -5.06 -6.13
N MET A 147 10.97 -4.77 -5.11
CA MET A 147 10.46 -5.78 -4.19
C MET A 147 9.06 -5.40 -3.72
N VAL A 148 8.35 -6.38 -3.15
CA VAL A 148 7.06 -6.16 -2.53
C VAL A 148 7.13 -6.59 -1.07
N GLN A 149 6.69 -5.70 -0.18
CA GLN A 149 6.38 -6.05 1.20
C GLN A 149 4.88 -6.30 1.30
N GLY A 150 4.50 -7.40 1.94
CA GLY A 150 3.10 -7.77 2.12
C GLY A 150 2.98 -9.01 2.98
N LYS A 151 1.76 -9.41 3.28
CA LYS A 151 1.50 -10.70 3.95
C LYS A 151 1.38 -11.82 2.93
N ARG A 152 1.62 -13.07 3.37
CA ARG A 152 1.48 -14.29 2.57
C ARG A 152 2.30 -14.22 1.26
N GLN A 153 1.68 -14.55 0.13
CA GLN A 153 2.33 -14.69 -1.17
C GLN A 153 3.00 -13.39 -1.63
N LEU A 154 2.39 -12.22 -1.36
CA LEU A 154 2.94 -10.91 -1.74
C LEU A 154 4.32 -10.64 -1.13
N GLY A 155 4.54 -11.05 0.13
CA GLY A 155 5.82 -10.81 0.81
C GLY A 155 6.87 -11.89 0.53
N PHE A 156 6.46 -13.10 0.16
CA PHE A 156 7.37 -14.21 -0.07
C PHE A 156 7.89 -14.26 -1.52
N LEU A 157 7.02 -14.03 -2.50
CA LEU A 157 7.36 -14.23 -3.91
C LEU A 157 8.23 -13.11 -4.49
N TYR A 158 8.21 -11.93 -3.89
CA TYR A 158 8.81 -10.72 -4.47
C TYR A 158 9.76 -10.00 -3.50
N ASN A 159 10.55 -10.75 -2.72
CA ASN A 159 11.48 -10.17 -1.75
C ASN A 159 12.94 -10.04 -2.24
N ASP A 160 13.26 -10.55 -3.43
CA ASP A 160 14.60 -10.49 -4.01
C ASP A 160 14.83 -9.16 -4.76
N PHE A 161 14.98 -8.08 -3.99
CA PHE A 161 15.26 -6.75 -4.53
C PHE A 161 16.53 -6.69 -5.40
N VAL A 162 17.54 -7.49 -5.08
CA VAL A 162 18.85 -7.41 -5.72
C VAL A 162 18.83 -7.99 -7.13
N ASN A 163 18.09 -9.06 -7.37
CA ASN A 163 18.08 -9.71 -8.69
C ASN A 163 16.80 -9.46 -9.50
N SER A 164 15.77 -8.84 -8.90
CA SER A 164 14.47 -8.65 -9.54
C SER A 164 14.32 -7.25 -10.13
N THR A 165 14.28 -7.16 -11.46
CA THR A 165 13.86 -5.95 -12.18
C THR A 165 12.37 -5.98 -12.53
N VAL A 166 11.68 -4.85 -12.45
CA VAL A 166 10.25 -4.77 -12.75
C VAL A 166 10.00 -4.85 -14.25
N ASP A 167 8.95 -5.59 -14.62
CA ASP A 167 8.42 -5.64 -15.97
C ASP A 167 6.89 -5.82 -15.91
N LYS A 168 6.23 -5.77 -17.08
CA LYS A 168 4.77 -5.89 -17.17
C LYS A 168 4.24 -7.22 -16.61
N GLU A 169 4.92 -8.33 -16.82
CA GLU A 169 4.47 -9.66 -16.38
C GLU A 169 4.61 -9.83 -14.86
N LYS A 170 5.67 -9.27 -14.26
CA LYS A 170 5.80 -9.20 -12.81
C LYS A 170 4.73 -8.32 -12.19
N LEU A 171 4.42 -7.17 -12.80
CA LEU A 171 3.30 -6.33 -12.36
C LEU A 171 1.95 -7.07 -12.43
N LYS A 172 1.69 -7.84 -13.51
CA LYS A 172 0.50 -8.71 -13.59
C LYS A 172 0.45 -9.71 -12.44
N SER A 173 1.57 -10.39 -12.18
CA SER A 173 1.67 -11.39 -11.12
C SER A 173 1.41 -10.78 -9.73
N ILE A 174 1.94 -9.58 -9.47
CA ILE A 174 1.70 -8.83 -8.22
C ILE A 174 0.23 -8.47 -8.08
N VAL A 175 -0.41 -7.95 -9.14
CA VAL A 175 -1.84 -7.58 -9.12
C VAL A 175 -2.72 -8.80 -8.87
N GLN A 176 -2.46 -9.92 -9.56
CA GLN A 176 -3.19 -11.18 -9.33
C GLN A 176 -3.03 -11.67 -7.90
N SER A 177 -1.81 -11.65 -7.35
CA SER A 177 -1.56 -12.02 -5.95
C SER A 177 -2.29 -11.10 -4.97
N ALA A 178 -2.38 -9.80 -5.27
CA ALA A 178 -3.10 -8.85 -4.43
C ALA A 178 -4.62 -9.08 -4.44
N ILE A 179 -5.20 -9.37 -5.61
CA ILE A 179 -6.63 -9.71 -5.76
C ILE A 179 -6.96 -11.03 -5.04
N ILE A 180 -6.12 -12.05 -5.19
CA ILE A 180 -6.30 -13.33 -4.48
C ILE A 180 -6.26 -13.08 -2.97
N TYR A 181 -5.27 -12.31 -2.51
CA TYR A 181 -5.14 -11.99 -1.09
C TYR A 181 -6.34 -11.21 -0.53
N SER A 182 -6.92 -10.27 -1.30
CA SER A 182 -8.11 -9.52 -0.85
C SER A 182 -9.34 -10.41 -0.74
N LEU A 183 -9.54 -11.33 -1.70
CA LEU A 183 -10.67 -12.26 -1.68
C LEU A 183 -10.57 -13.30 -0.55
N ASP A 184 -9.35 -13.69 -0.18
CA ASP A 184 -9.10 -14.56 0.98
C ASP A 184 -9.20 -13.82 2.33
N PHE A 185 -9.46 -12.51 2.34
CA PHE A 185 -9.51 -11.72 3.57
C PHE A 185 -10.91 -11.79 4.21
N ASP A 186 -11.11 -12.80 5.05
CA ASP A 186 -12.38 -13.00 5.72
C ASP A 186 -12.71 -11.94 6.77
N LEU A 187 -13.98 -11.55 6.74
CA LEU A 187 -14.59 -10.66 7.67
C LEU A 187 -15.00 -11.40 8.96
N LEU A 188 -14.05 -11.62 9.89
CA LEU A 188 -14.35 -12.29 11.17
C LEU A 188 -15.36 -11.55 12.05
N VAL A 189 -16.24 -12.31 12.71
CA VAL A 189 -17.20 -11.84 13.72
C VAL A 189 -16.44 -11.69 15.06
N PRO A 190 -16.61 -10.57 15.79
CA PRO A 190 -16.02 -10.43 17.12
C PRO A 190 -16.60 -11.47 18.09
N GLY A 191 -15.82 -11.89 19.09
CA GLY A 191 -16.30 -12.82 20.11
C GLY A 191 -17.53 -12.26 20.85
N TYR A 192 -18.57 -13.09 21.03
CA TYR A 192 -19.86 -12.67 21.59
C TYR A 192 -19.72 -11.94 22.94
N ASP A 193 -18.87 -12.43 23.83
CA ASP A 193 -18.64 -11.83 25.15
C ASP A 193 -18.05 -10.42 25.11
N LEU A 194 -17.38 -10.03 24.02
CA LEU A 194 -16.84 -8.67 23.85
C LEU A 194 -17.92 -7.67 23.41
N VAL A 195 -19.07 -8.14 22.92
CA VAL A 195 -20.12 -7.31 22.31
C VAL A 195 -21.53 -7.57 22.87
N LYS A 196 -21.66 -8.42 23.89
CA LYS A 196 -22.96 -8.85 24.44
C LYS A 196 -23.73 -7.76 25.16
N GLU A 197 -23.03 -6.75 25.67
CA GLU A 197 -23.63 -5.63 26.38
C GLU A 197 -23.49 -4.35 25.55
N VAL A 198 -24.62 -3.73 25.22
CA VAL A 198 -24.67 -2.47 24.50
C VAL A 198 -25.66 -1.54 25.21
N SER A 199 -25.22 -0.33 25.49
CA SER A 199 -26.08 0.72 26.05
C SER A 199 -26.95 1.36 24.98
N VAL A 200 -28.09 1.94 25.37
CA VAL A 200 -28.96 2.71 24.46
C VAL A 200 -28.19 3.86 23.78
N GLY A 201 -27.26 4.51 24.51
CA GLY A 201 -26.38 5.53 23.95
C GLY A 201 -25.45 5.00 22.85
N GLN A 202 -24.88 3.80 23.04
CA GLN A 202 -24.10 3.13 22.00
C GLN A 202 -24.96 2.70 20.81
N VAL A 203 -26.22 2.28 21.01
CA VAL A 203 -27.14 1.96 19.89
C VAL A 203 -27.49 3.21 19.08
N ASN A 204 -27.72 4.35 19.74
CA ASN A 204 -27.97 5.62 19.06
C ASN A 204 -26.71 6.11 18.34
N GLN A 205 -25.53 5.99 18.96
CA GLN A 205 -24.25 6.26 18.30
C GLN A 205 -23.94 5.27 17.17
N VAL A 206 -24.35 4.01 17.26
CA VAL A 206 -24.25 3.02 16.18
C VAL A 206 -25.23 3.34 15.06
N SER A 207 -26.39 3.90 15.35
CA SER A 207 -27.31 4.40 14.31
C SER A 207 -26.75 5.63 13.60
N ASP A 208 -26.13 6.53 14.37
CA ASP A 208 -25.43 7.72 13.85
C ASP A 208 -24.08 7.37 13.19
N SER A 209 -23.44 6.28 13.59
CA SER A 209 -22.18 5.80 13.04
C SER A 209 -22.35 4.69 12.00
N LEU A 210 -23.49 4.04 11.84
CA LEU A 210 -23.81 3.33 10.59
C LEU A 210 -23.91 4.34 9.43
N ARG A 211 -24.08 5.63 9.73
CA ARG A 211 -23.89 6.75 8.79
C ARG A 211 -22.44 7.28 8.73
N LEU A 212 -21.52 6.90 9.64
CA LEU A 212 -20.19 7.48 9.78
C LEU A 212 -18.99 6.50 9.99
N ARG A 213 -19.10 5.43 10.77
CA ARG A 213 -18.07 4.40 11.07
C ARG A 213 -18.59 2.95 10.92
N THR A 214 -17.93 2.16 10.08
CA THR A 214 -17.90 0.70 10.15
C THR A 214 -16.46 0.20 9.98
N GLY A 215 -15.61 0.49 10.96
CA GLY A 215 -14.31 -0.14 11.13
C GLY A 215 -14.46 -1.53 11.76
N LYS A 216 -13.99 -2.57 11.09
CA LYS A 216 -13.86 -3.92 11.66
C LYS A 216 -12.79 -3.96 12.74
N ARG A 217 -13.25 -3.78 13.99
CA ARG A 217 -12.75 -4.33 15.26
C ARG A 217 -13.60 -3.70 16.39
N LEU A 218 -14.64 -4.39 16.84
CA LEU A 218 -15.43 -4.00 18.03
C LEU A 218 -14.71 -4.34 19.35
N GLY A 219 -13.38 -4.21 19.39
CA GLY A 219 -12.59 -4.57 20.56
C GLY A 219 -11.11 -4.44 20.29
N PHE A 220 -10.58 -3.21 20.31
CA PHE A 220 -9.18 -2.98 20.62
C PHE A 220 -9.08 -1.69 21.45
N VAL A 221 -8.46 -1.86 22.61
CA VAL A 221 -8.16 -0.82 23.60
C VAL A 221 -7.19 0.18 22.98
N PHE A 222 -7.49 1.48 23.14
CA PHE A 222 -6.51 2.55 22.99
C PHE A 222 -5.48 2.40 24.12
N SER A 223 -4.33 1.79 23.87
CA SER A 223 -3.14 2.09 24.68
C SER A 223 -2.52 3.34 24.10
N ASN A 224 -2.98 4.48 24.58
CA ASN A 224 -2.26 5.73 24.48
C ASN A 224 -2.31 6.40 25.85
N ASN A 225 -1.38 6.04 26.72
CA ASN A 225 -0.88 6.91 27.77
C ASN A 225 0.64 6.77 27.81
N SER A 226 1.28 7.87 27.46
CA SER A 226 2.62 8.26 27.87
C SER A 226 2.70 8.39 29.39
N ASP A 227 3.76 7.79 29.93
CA ASP A 227 4.62 8.17 31.06
C ASP A 227 4.09 8.39 32.49
N GLU A 228 4.96 7.91 33.40
CA GLU A 228 5.13 8.17 34.85
C GLU A 228 4.31 7.32 35.85
N ILE A 229 4.83 6.76 36.97
CA ILE A 229 6.15 6.68 37.67
C ILE A 229 5.95 5.68 38.86
N GLU A 230 7.04 5.01 39.34
CA GLU A 230 7.28 4.36 40.68
C GLU A 230 6.35 3.19 41.15
N ASP A 231 6.73 2.19 41.97
CA ASP A 231 7.96 1.79 42.69
C ASP A 231 7.79 0.33 43.20
N GLU A 232 8.92 -0.33 43.52
CA GLU A 232 9.16 -1.47 44.46
C GLU A 232 8.37 -2.80 44.26
N VAL A 233 8.98 -4.00 44.29
CA VAL A 233 9.92 -4.61 45.28
C VAL A 233 10.93 -5.52 44.58
#